data_AF-A0A528K8P8-F1
#
_entry.id   AF-A0A528K8P8-F1
#
_cell.length_a   1.000
_cell.length_b   1.000
_cell.length_c   1.000
_cell.angle_alpha   90.00
_cell.angle_beta   90.00
_cell.angle_gamma   90.00
#
_symmetry.space_group_name_H-M   'P 1'
#
loop_
_entity.id
_entity.type
_entity.pdbx_description
1 polymer ?
#
loop_
_entity_poly.entity_id
_entity_poly.type
_entity_poly.pdbx_seq_one_letter_code
_entity_poly.pdbx_strand_id
1 'polypeptide(L)'
;MKSLCAPSPDWHQAAAAIEVLCVGAAIGGKIKPDATVADMIDAAFSTTWPSECASTAPEMRALYDKIAGARDRIASIAHAQIASMKGGRAGPMLNPGKIVGPVRDLRQAKWRLRFIPPNDDRNEPAKTYREVKAMLGAAADAEMGVRQVWLNAMEGAFGEAATRASILSTLDAARAAVADAGIGANNSSKQLAEALDRLRLVQFDESLTAARTLAKQEDGVAALPYYGRGRRNAVEAGTALVAATQAFLDAVDQNLGTNSQSLDAKHAALDESLARIDTSLAAIENDLLEMTAPKGAHADAA
;
A
#
# COMPACT_ATOMS: atom_id res chain seq x y z
N MET A 1 8.03 5.22 -50.61
CA MET A 1 7.60 5.79 -49.31
C MET A 1 6.07 5.88 -49.10
N LYS A 2 5.23 5.25 -49.95
CA LYS A 2 3.75 5.26 -49.81
C LYS A 2 3.13 3.98 -49.20
N SER A 3 3.92 2.93 -48.94
CA SER A 3 3.38 1.65 -48.45
C SER A 3 3.44 1.48 -46.91
N LEU A 4 3.98 2.45 -46.18
CA LEU A 4 4.13 2.43 -44.71
C LEU A 4 2.96 3.14 -43.96
N CYS A 5 2.00 3.70 -44.70
CA CYS A 5 0.87 4.47 -44.13
C CYS A 5 -0.49 4.06 -44.68
N ALA A 6 -0.60 2.89 -45.33
CA ALA A 6 -1.90 2.38 -45.72
C ALA A 6 -2.56 1.76 -44.47
N PRO A 7 -3.64 2.34 -43.91
CA PRO A 7 -4.39 1.66 -42.87
C PRO A 7 -4.89 0.34 -43.47
N SER A 8 -4.53 -0.78 -42.83
CA SER A 8 -5.31 -1.99 -43.04
C SER A 8 -6.67 -1.79 -42.35
N PRO A 9 -7.72 -2.57 -42.71
CA PRO A 9 -9.01 -2.48 -42.04
C PRO A 9 -8.92 -2.59 -40.51
N ASP A 10 -7.87 -3.25 -40.01
CA ASP A 10 -7.68 -3.59 -38.60
C ASP A 10 -6.55 -2.79 -37.91
N TRP A 11 -5.85 -1.91 -38.63
CA TRP A 11 -4.73 -1.11 -38.11
C TRP A 11 -4.80 0.36 -38.49
N HIS A 12 -5.03 1.21 -37.48
CA HIS A 12 -5.00 2.66 -37.59
C HIS A 12 -3.93 3.24 -36.67
N GLN A 13 -2.73 3.51 -37.22
CA GLN A 13 -1.56 3.95 -36.45
C GLN A 13 -1.82 5.18 -35.57
N ALA A 14 -2.51 6.20 -36.08
CA ALA A 14 -2.86 7.40 -35.34
C ALA A 14 -3.81 7.10 -34.15
N ALA A 15 -4.84 6.30 -34.39
CA ALA A 15 -5.80 5.90 -33.36
C ALA A 15 -5.14 5.02 -32.30
N ALA A 16 -4.33 4.05 -32.71
CA ALA A 16 -3.55 3.19 -31.82
C ALA A 16 -2.59 4.00 -30.92
N ALA A 17 -1.93 5.01 -31.49
CA ALA A 17 -1.08 5.93 -30.72
C ALA A 17 -1.87 6.70 -29.66
N ILE A 18 -3.06 7.22 -30.02
CA ILE A 18 -3.95 7.89 -29.06
C ILE A 18 -4.38 6.92 -27.95
N GLU A 19 -4.78 5.69 -28.29
CA GLU A 19 -5.21 4.73 -27.28
C GLU A 19 -4.11 4.43 -26.26
N VAL A 20 -2.86 4.23 -26.72
CA VAL A 20 -1.70 4.02 -25.84
C VAL A 20 -1.44 5.23 -24.94
N LEU A 21 -1.56 6.45 -25.48
CA LEU A 21 -1.40 7.68 -24.68
C LEU A 21 -2.52 7.81 -23.64
N CYS A 22 -3.77 7.50 -23.98
CA CYS A 22 -4.87 7.48 -23.03
C CYS A 22 -4.64 6.45 -21.92
N VAL A 23 -4.18 5.24 -22.25
CA VAL A 23 -3.85 4.21 -21.24
C VAL A 23 -2.77 4.70 -20.29
N GLY A 24 -1.67 5.25 -20.81
CA GLY A 24 -0.59 5.80 -19.98
C GLY A 24 -1.08 6.96 -19.08
N ALA A 25 -1.89 7.86 -19.62
CA ALA A 25 -2.46 8.97 -18.86
C ALA A 25 -3.44 8.49 -17.77
N ALA A 26 -4.20 7.42 -18.01
CA ALA A 26 -5.08 6.81 -17.01
C ALA A 26 -4.30 6.16 -15.87
N ILE A 27 -3.28 5.35 -16.19
CA ILE A 27 -2.39 4.74 -15.19
C ILE A 27 -1.67 5.82 -14.38
N GLY A 28 -1.22 6.89 -15.04
CA GLY A 28 -0.60 8.06 -14.42
C GLY A 28 -1.58 8.97 -13.65
N GLY A 29 -2.86 8.61 -13.53
CA GLY A 29 -3.85 9.35 -12.75
C GLY A 29 -4.29 10.70 -13.32
N LYS A 30 -4.03 10.95 -14.60
CA LYS A 30 -4.49 12.16 -15.30
C LYS A 30 -5.91 12.03 -15.81
N ILE A 31 -6.41 10.81 -16.01
CA ILE A 31 -7.80 10.56 -16.41
C ILE A 31 -8.58 10.03 -15.21
N LYS A 32 -9.58 10.79 -14.78
CA LYS A 32 -10.52 10.38 -13.72
C LYS A 32 -11.66 9.50 -14.29
N PRO A 33 -12.34 8.70 -13.46
CA PRO A 33 -13.45 7.85 -13.92
C PRO A 33 -14.58 8.61 -14.63
N ASP A 34 -14.85 9.83 -14.17
CA ASP A 34 -15.87 10.77 -14.67
C ASP A 34 -15.36 11.71 -15.77
N ALA A 35 -14.09 11.59 -16.18
CA ALA A 35 -13.48 12.45 -17.20
C ALA A 35 -14.30 12.46 -18.49
N THR A 36 -14.43 13.63 -19.12
CA THR A 36 -15.04 13.77 -20.45
C THR A 36 -14.08 13.29 -21.55
N VAL A 37 -14.57 13.14 -22.79
CA VAL A 37 -13.69 12.81 -23.93
C VAL A 37 -12.64 13.91 -24.15
N ALA A 38 -12.99 15.17 -23.90
CA ALA A 38 -12.04 16.29 -23.99
C ALA A 38 -10.93 16.14 -22.94
N ASP A 39 -11.29 15.86 -21.68
CA ASP A 39 -10.32 15.65 -20.60
C ASP A 39 -9.36 14.47 -20.92
N MET A 40 -9.87 13.40 -21.52
CA MET A 40 -9.06 12.24 -21.93
C MET A 40 -8.04 12.61 -23.02
N ILE A 41 -8.45 13.45 -23.98
CA ILE A 41 -7.57 13.93 -25.06
C ILE A 41 -6.48 14.84 -24.47
N ASP A 42 -6.86 15.80 -23.63
CA ASP A 42 -5.93 16.73 -23.00
C ASP A 42 -4.93 15.99 -22.11
N ALA A 43 -5.39 14.99 -21.34
CA ALA A 43 -4.55 14.13 -20.53
C ALA A 43 -3.56 13.30 -21.37
N ALA A 44 -4.02 12.73 -22.49
CA ALA A 44 -3.18 11.93 -23.39
C ALA A 44 -2.00 12.72 -23.97
N PHE A 45 -2.21 13.99 -24.31
CA PHE A 45 -1.17 14.86 -24.89
C PHE A 45 -0.42 15.72 -23.87
N SER A 46 -0.87 15.76 -22.61
CA SER A 46 -0.24 16.52 -21.54
C SER A 46 1.23 16.16 -21.34
N THR A 47 2.12 17.16 -21.27
CA THR A 47 3.55 17.01 -20.95
C THR A 47 3.85 16.81 -19.47
N THR A 48 2.83 16.89 -18.62
CA THR A 48 2.96 16.88 -17.16
C THR A 48 2.63 15.53 -16.54
N TRP A 49 2.87 14.45 -17.26
CA TRP A 49 2.70 13.09 -16.71
C TRP A 49 3.62 12.91 -15.50
N PRO A 50 3.14 12.28 -14.41
CA PRO A 50 3.99 12.03 -13.25
C PRO A 50 5.22 11.21 -13.63
N SER A 51 6.39 11.56 -13.09
CA SER A 51 7.62 10.80 -13.32
C SER A 51 7.58 9.41 -12.68
N GLU A 52 6.78 9.25 -11.62
CA GLU A 52 6.57 7.99 -10.92
C GLU A 52 5.14 7.51 -11.06
N CYS A 53 4.98 6.21 -11.31
CA CYS A 53 3.68 5.56 -11.36
C CYS A 53 3.03 5.54 -9.96
N ALA A 54 1.75 5.93 -9.88
CA ALA A 54 0.99 5.92 -8.64
C ALA A 54 0.55 4.52 -8.19
N SER A 55 0.60 3.54 -9.11
CA SER A 55 0.26 2.14 -8.85
C SER A 55 1.35 1.42 -8.06
N THR A 56 0.96 0.41 -7.31
CA THR A 56 1.84 -0.32 -6.39
C THR A 56 2.50 -1.53 -7.06
N ALA A 57 1.72 -2.29 -7.83
CA ALA A 57 2.13 -3.53 -8.47
C ALA A 57 3.29 -3.30 -9.47
N PRO A 58 4.37 -4.09 -9.40
CA PRO A 58 5.52 -3.93 -10.28
C PRO A 58 5.17 -4.07 -11.77
N GLU A 59 4.19 -4.90 -12.12
CA GLU A 59 3.72 -5.10 -13.49
C GLU A 59 3.10 -3.81 -14.06
N MET A 60 2.27 -3.13 -13.26
CA MET A 60 1.65 -1.85 -13.64
C MET A 60 2.69 -0.74 -13.75
N ARG A 61 3.70 -0.73 -12.86
CA ARG A 61 4.83 0.21 -12.94
C ARG A 61 5.65 -0.01 -14.21
N ALA A 62 6.02 -1.26 -14.50
CA ALA A 62 6.76 -1.59 -15.71
C ALA A 62 5.99 -1.23 -16.99
N LEU A 63 4.66 -1.41 -16.98
CA LEU A 63 3.80 -0.96 -18.08
C LEU A 63 3.80 0.57 -18.22
N TYR A 64 3.63 1.30 -17.12
CA TYR A 64 3.67 2.77 -17.13
C TYR A 64 5.01 3.30 -17.62
N ASP A 65 6.12 2.81 -17.07
CA ASP A 65 7.47 3.25 -17.43
C ASP A 65 7.76 3.03 -18.93
N LYS A 66 7.28 1.92 -19.48
CA LYS A 66 7.36 1.63 -20.92
C LYS A 66 6.59 2.66 -21.75
N ILE A 67 5.35 2.98 -21.36
CA ILE A 67 4.53 3.96 -22.10
C ILE A 67 5.12 5.37 -21.94
N ALA A 68 5.53 5.74 -20.72
CA ALA A 68 6.13 7.02 -20.41
C ALA A 68 7.44 7.25 -21.19
N GLY A 69 8.30 6.24 -21.30
CA GLY A 69 9.54 6.29 -22.08
C GLY A 69 9.32 6.44 -23.59
N ALA A 70 8.18 5.97 -24.11
CA ALA A 70 7.80 6.11 -25.52
C ALA A 70 6.89 7.33 -25.79
N ARG A 71 6.43 8.04 -24.75
CA ARG A 71 5.36 9.04 -24.80
C ARG A 71 5.61 10.11 -25.87
N ASP A 72 6.73 10.81 -25.80
CA ASP A 72 6.98 11.94 -26.71
C ASP A 72 7.06 11.49 -28.18
N ARG A 73 7.60 10.29 -28.43
CA ARG A 73 7.67 9.71 -29.77
C ARG A 73 6.28 9.34 -30.29
N ILE A 74 5.46 8.71 -29.47
CA ILE A 74 4.08 8.31 -29.81
C ILE A 74 3.20 9.56 -30.01
N ALA A 75 3.32 10.56 -29.13
CA ALA A 75 2.61 11.83 -29.24
C ALA A 75 2.98 12.60 -30.52
N SER A 76 4.28 12.65 -30.86
CA SER A 76 4.75 13.27 -32.11
C SER A 76 4.17 12.58 -33.36
N ILE A 77 4.13 11.25 -33.38
CA ILE A 77 3.54 10.48 -34.49
C ILE A 77 2.03 10.71 -34.60
N ALA A 78 1.31 10.70 -33.47
CA ALA A 78 -0.11 11.01 -33.43
C ALA A 78 -0.37 12.43 -33.94
N HIS A 79 0.38 13.43 -33.45
CA HIS A 79 0.29 14.81 -33.92
C HIS A 79 0.53 14.90 -35.43
N ALA A 80 1.57 14.27 -35.97
CA ALA A 80 1.88 14.34 -37.40
C ALA A 80 0.76 13.79 -38.30
N GLN A 81 0.00 12.80 -37.83
CA GLN A 81 -1.06 12.14 -38.60
C GLN A 81 -2.45 12.79 -38.41
N ILE A 82 -2.62 13.56 -37.33
CA ILE A 82 -3.91 14.12 -36.92
C ILE A 82 -3.93 15.66 -37.00
N ALA A 83 -2.77 16.29 -37.14
CA ALA A 83 -2.64 17.72 -37.37
C ALA A 83 -3.55 18.19 -38.51
N SER A 84 -4.31 19.23 -38.23
CA SER A 84 -5.00 20.03 -39.24
C SER A 84 -4.05 21.10 -39.75
N MET A 85 -4.02 21.30 -41.06
CA MET A 85 -3.31 22.41 -41.71
C MET A 85 -3.93 23.78 -41.34
N LYS A 86 -5.05 23.81 -40.60
CA LYS A 86 -5.76 25.01 -40.18
C LYS A 86 -5.29 25.43 -38.78
N GLY A 87 -4.19 26.19 -38.72
CA GLY A 87 -3.63 26.78 -37.50
C GLY A 87 -2.34 27.52 -37.80
N GLY A 88 -2.36 28.85 -37.81
CA GLY A 88 -1.16 29.67 -38.02
C GLY A 88 -0.29 29.76 -36.77
N ARG A 89 1.04 29.91 -36.95
CA ARG A 89 2.17 30.27 -36.04
C ARG A 89 2.25 29.71 -34.60
N ALA A 90 1.20 29.15 -34.01
CA ALA A 90 1.16 28.62 -32.63
C ALA A 90 1.11 27.08 -32.56
N GLY A 91 1.45 26.39 -33.66
CA GLY A 91 1.42 24.93 -33.76
C GLY A 91 0.14 24.41 -34.43
N PRO A 92 0.20 23.22 -35.07
CA PRO A 92 -0.94 22.66 -35.79
C PRO A 92 -2.07 22.26 -34.83
N MET A 93 -3.29 22.71 -35.12
CA MET A 93 -4.49 22.34 -34.35
C MET A 93 -4.82 20.87 -34.58
N LEU A 94 -5.15 20.15 -33.50
CA LEU A 94 -5.60 18.75 -33.59
C LEU A 94 -6.95 18.67 -34.33
N ASN A 95 -7.09 17.75 -35.29
CA ASN A 95 -8.35 17.55 -35.99
C ASN A 95 -9.34 16.73 -35.13
N PRO A 96 -10.42 17.33 -34.61
CA PRO A 96 -11.33 16.63 -33.69
C PRO A 96 -12.02 15.41 -34.34
N GLY A 97 -12.29 15.46 -35.65
CA GLY A 97 -12.92 14.35 -36.39
C GLY A 97 -12.06 13.08 -36.44
N LYS A 98 -10.75 13.18 -36.17
CA LYS A 98 -9.82 12.05 -36.16
C LYS A 98 -9.44 11.56 -34.76
N ILE A 99 -9.78 12.31 -33.71
CA ILE A 99 -9.39 11.98 -32.31
C ILE A 99 -10.58 11.52 -31.49
N VAL A 100 -11.72 12.21 -31.61
CA VAL A 100 -12.88 11.99 -30.73
C VAL A 100 -13.42 10.57 -30.87
N GLY A 101 -13.47 10.04 -32.11
CA GLY A 101 -13.91 8.67 -32.40
C GLY A 101 -13.08 7.61 -31.65
N PRO A 102 -11.75 7.53 -31.90
CA PRO A 102 -10.87 6.59 -31.21
C PRO A 102 -10.97 6.63 -29.68
N VAL A 103 -10.99 7.82 -29.06
CA VAL A 103 -11.08 7.95 -27.60
C VAL A 103 -12.43 7.46 -27.07
N ARG A 104 -13.51 7.77 -27.78
CA ARG A 104 -14.86 7.27 -27.43
C ARG A 104 -14.93 5.75 -27.54
N ASP A 105 -14.39 5.20 -28.62
CA ASP A 105 -14.42 3.76 -28.89
C ASP A 105 -13.57 2.99 -27.87
N LEU A 106 -12.44 3.54 -27.43
CA LEU A 106 -11.63 3.00 -26.34
C LEU A 106 -12.41 2.95 -25.03
N ARG A 107 -13.11 4.03 -24.67
CA ARG A 107 -13.93 4.08 -23.45
C ARG A 107 -15.06 3.06 -23.51
N GLN A 108 -15.75 2.96 -24.65
CA GLN A 108 -16.81 1.96 -24.87
C GLN A 108 -16.28 0.53 -24.81
N ALA A 109 -15.05 0.30 -25.28
CA ALA A 109 -14.35 -0.97 -25.17
C ALA A 109 -13.81 -1.27 -23.76
N LYS A 110 -14.18 -0.46 -22.74
CA LYS A 110 -13.68 -0.57 -21.38
C LYS A 110 -12.15 -0.63 -21.35
N TRP A 111 -11.50 0.29 -22.06
CA TRP A 111 -10.04 0.44 -22.15
C TRP A 111 -9.27 -0.69 -22.82
N ARG A 112 -9.96 -1.67 -23.42
CA ARG A 112 -9.29 -2.76 -24.14
C ARG A 112 -8.79 -2.27 -25.50
N LEU A 113 -7.50 -2.46 -25.74
CA LEU A 113 -6.83 -2.19 -27.00
C LEU A 113 -7.26 -3.21 -28.07
N ARG A 114 -8.06 -2.79 -29.06
CA ARG A 114 -8.70 -3.72 -30.03
C ARG A 114 -7.99 -3.84 -31.38
N PHE A 115 -7.24 -2.83 -31.83
CA PHE A 115 -6.48 -2.90 -33.08
C PHE A 115 -5.54 -4.12 -33.14
N ILE A 116 -5.25 -4.57 -34.36
CA ILE A 116 -4.35 -5.68 -34.65
C ILE A 116 -3.08 -5.10 -35.31
N PRO A 117 -1.98 -4.94 -34.57
CA PRO A 117 -0.75 -4.40 -35.13
C PRO A 117 -0.11 -5.38 -36.13
N PRO A 118 0.39 -4.93 -37.30
CA PRO A 118 1.06 -5.80 -38.26
C PRO A 118 2.30 -6.46 -37.62
N ASN A 119 2.44 -7.79 -37.72
CA ASN A 119 3.48 -8.53 -37.00
C ASN A 119 4.92 -8.15 -37.39
N ASP A 120 5.14 -7.84 -38.67
CA ASP A 120 6.47 -7.52 -39.20
C ASP A 120 6.83 -6.03 -39.07
N ASP A 121 5.87 -5.19 -38.66
CA ASP A 121 6.11 -3.76 -38.52
C ASP A 121 6.89 -3.47 -37.24
N ARG A 122 8.14 -3.05 -37.44
CA ARG A 122 9.06 -2.60 -36.39
C ARG A 122 8.90 -1.11 -36.04
N ASN A 123 7.97 -0.41 -36.69
CA ASN A 123 7.65 0.98 -36.34
C ASN A 123 7.22 1.08 -34.87
N GLU A 124 7.71 2.12 -34.19
CA GLU A 124 7.51 2.30 -32.75
C GLU A 124 6.05 2.14 -32.31
N PRO A 125 5.04 2.76 -32.96
CA PRO A 125 3.66 2.67 -32.49
C PRO A 125 3.08 1.26 -32.56
N ALA A 126 3.42 0.48 -33.61
CA ALA A 126 2.95 -0.90 -33.74
C ALA A 126 3.59 -1.80 -32.68
N LYS A 127 4.89 -1.60 -32.42
CA LYS A 127 5.62 -2.30 -31.36
C LYS A 127 5.06 -1.97 -29.98
N THR A 128 5.00 -0.69 -29.60
CA THR A 128 4.52 -0.28 -28.27
C THR A 128 3.08 -0.71 -28.07
N TYR A 129 2.20 -0.55 -29.06
CA TYR A 129 0.81 -0.97 -28.95
C TYR A 129 0.68 -2.48 -28.69
N ARG A 130 1.46 -3.32 -29.41
CA ARG A 130 1.47 -4.77 -29.20
C ARG A 130 1.91 -5.14 -27.78
N GLU A 131 2.97 -4.52 -27.31
CA GLU A 131 3.51 -4.77 -25.97
C GLU A 131 2.55 -4.30 -24.87
N VAL A 132 1.97 -3.11 -25.00
CA VAL A 132 0.96 -2.59 -24.07
C VAL A 132 -0.26 -3.51 -24.05
N LYS A 133 -0.79 -3.90 -25.22
CA LYS A 133 -1.94 -4.81 -25.32
C LYS A 133 -1.67 -6.17 -24.65
N ALA A 134 -0.46 -6.69 -24.78
CA ALA A 134 -0.08 -7.97 -24.16
C ALA A 134 0.09 -7.88 -22.63
N MET A 135 0.60 -6.74 -22.12
CA MET A 135 0.87 -6.55 -20.69
C MET A 135 -0.34 -6.06 -19.89
N LEU A 136 -1.26 -5.32 -20.52
CA LEU A 136 -2.30 -4.55 -19.84
C LEU A 136 -3.20 -5.39 -18.92
N GLY A 137 -3.64 -6.57 -19.37
CA GLY A 137 -4.51 -7.44 -18.57
C GLY A 137 -3.84 -7.88 -17.28
N ALA A 138 -2.68 -8.53 -17.40
CA ALA A 138 -1.93 -9.02 -16.24
C ALA A 138 -1.50 -7.90 -15.29
N ALA A 139 -1.13 -6.73 -15.82
CA ALA A 139 -0.79 -5.57 -14.99
C ALA A 139 -1.99 -5.06 -14.18
N ALA A 140 -3.17 -4.97 -14.79
CA ALA A 140 -4.39 -4.51 -14.13
C ALA A 140 -4.86 -5.50 -13.05
N ASP A 141 -4.83 -6.80 -13.35
CA ASP A 141 -5.19 -7.83 -12.39
C ASP A 141 -4.21 -7.84 -11.19
N ALA A 142 -2.91 -7.68 -11.44
CA ALA A 142 -1.90 -7.58 -10.38
C ALA A 142 -2.12 -6.36 -9.48
N GLU A 143 -2.35 -5.17 -10.06
CA GLU A 143 -2.63 -3.97 -9.26
C GLU A 143 -3.92 -4.12 -8.44
N MET A 144 -4.99 -4.64 -9.05
CA MET A 144 -6.25 -4.88 -8.35
C MET A 144 -6.07 -5.86 -7.18
N GLY A 145 -5.34 -6.95 -7.39
CA GLY A 145 -5.01 -7.92 -6.34
C GLY A 145 -4.21 -7.30 -5.19
N VAL A 146 -3.14 -6.55 -5.50
CA VAL A 146 -2.32 -5.87 -4.48
C VAL A 146 -3.16 -4.89 -3.66
N ARG A 147 -4.04 -4.11 -4.31
CA ARG A 147 -4.91 -3.16 -3.62
C ARG A 147 -5.96 -3.83 -2.75
N GLN A 148 -6.53 -4.95 -3.19
CA GLN A 148 -7.48 -5.71 -2.40
C GLN A 148 -6.83 -6.32 -1.16
N VAL A 149 -5.66 -6.93 -1.31
CA VAL A 149 -4.90 -7.49 -0.18
C VAL A 149 -4.54 -6.40 0.82
N TRP A 150 -4.08 -5.24 0.33
CA TRP A 150 -3.79 -4.11 1.19
C TRP A 150 -5.02 -3.58 1.94
N LEU A 151 -6.16 -3.43 1.25
CA LEU A 151 -7.41 -2.99 1.88
C LEU A 151 -7.81 -3.92 3.02
N ASN A 152 -7.84 -5.23 2.76
CA ASN A 152 -8.18 -6.23 3.77
C ASN A 152 -7.21 -6.18 4.97
N ALA A 153 -5.92 -5.97 4.73
CA ALA A 153 -4.93 -5.82 5.79
C ALA A 153 -5.17 -4.57 6.64
N MET A 154 -5.48 -3.43 6.02
CA MET A 154 -5.76 -2.18 6.75
C MET A 154 -7.06 -2.28 7.56
N GLU A 155 -8.12 -2.84 6.96
CA GLU A 155 -9.42 -3.00 7.63
C GLU A 155 -9.36 -4.06 8.73
N GLY A 156 -8.59 -5.13 8.55
CA GLY A 156 -8.34 -6.12 9.60
C GLY A 156 -7.50 -5.58 10.76
N ALA A 157 -6.50 -4.74 10.47
CA ALA A 157 -5.60 -4.20 11.50
C ALA A 157 -6.21 -3.04 12.30
N PHE A 158 -6.96 -2.15 11.65
CA PHE A 158 -7.44 -0.91 12.27
C PHE A 158 -8.97 -0.81 12.37
N GLY A 159 -9.69 -1.65 11.63
CA GLY A 159 -11.15 -1.59 11.51
C GLY A 159 -11.62 -0.78 10.30
N GLU A 160 -12.81 -1.10 9.80
CA GLU A 160 -13.38 -0.47 8.60
C GLU A 160 -13.67 1.04 8.77
N ALA A 161 -14.00 1.49 9.97
CA ALA A 161 -14.28 2.90 10.24
C ALA A 161 -13.03 3.73 10.59
N ALA A 162 -11.84 3.11 10.59
CA ALA A 162 -10.62 3.79 11.00
C ALA A 162 -10.23 4.91 10.02
N THR A 163 -9.88 6.04 10.59
CA THR A 163 -9.32 7.19 9.86
C THR A 163 -7.85 7.33 10.22
N ARG A 164 -7.08 8.02 9.38
CA ARG A 164 -5.70 8.39 9.69
C ARG A 164 -5.59 9.06 11.06
N ALA A 165 -6.50 9.98 11.37
CA ALA A 165 -6.49 10.71 12.64
C ALA A 165 -6.74 9.78 13.84
N SER A 166 -7.71 8.88 13.76
CA SER A 166 -7.99 7.93 14.84
C SER A 166 -6.86 6.93 15.03
N ILE A 167 -6.26 6.43 13.94
CA ILE A 167 -5.11 5.51 14.02
C ILE A 167 -3.92 6.17 14.71
N LEU A 168 -3.56 7.39 14.28
CA LEU A 168 -2.45 8.14 14.88
C LEU A 168 -2.69 8.37 16.38
N SER A 169 -3.86 8.91 16.73
CA SER A 169 -4.21 9.20 18.12
C SER A 169 -4.16 7.95 19.01
N THR A 170 -4.73 6.83 18.53
CA THR A 170 -4.79 5.59 19.31
C THR A 170 -3.39 4.98 19.50
N LEU A 171 -2.57 4.93 18.46
CA LEU A 171 -1.23 4.34 18.54
C LEU A 171 -0.26 5.23 19.31
N ASP A 172 -0.35 6.55 19.19
CA ASP A 172 0.43 7.48 20.04
C ASP A 172 0.06 7.29 21.52
N ALA A 173 -1.23 7.19 21.85
CA ALA A 173 -1.70 6.95 23.21
C ALA A 173 -1.25 5.59 23.75
N ALA A 174 -1.33 4.53 22.95
CA ALA A 174 -0.86 3.19 23.34
C ALA A 174 0.65 3.19 23.66
N ARG A 175 1.45 3.90 22.85
CA ARG A 175 2.89 4.05 23.10
C ARG A 175 3.19 4.83 24.37
N ALA A 176 2.46 5.91 24.63
CA ALA A 176 2.58 6.67 25.87
C ALA A 176 2.25 5.79 27.08
N ALA A 177 1.14 5.06 27.04
CA ALA A 177 0.72 4.16 28.12
C ALA A 177 1.76 3.07 28.43
N VAL A 178 2.35 2.46 27.39
CA VAL A 178 3.42 1.46 27.56
C VAL A 178 4.67 2.07 28.20
N ALA A 179 5.04 3.29 27.79
CA ALA A 179 6.18 4.00 28.37
C ALA A 179 5.92 4.40 29.83
N ASP A 180 4.73 4.92 30.14
CA ASP A 180 4.32 5.32 31.49
C ASP A 180 4.26 4.12 32.45
N ALA A 181 3.86 2.96 31.94
CA ALA A 181 3.88 1.70 32.69
C ALA A 181 5.30 1.12 32.88
N GLY A 182 6.33 1.74 32.29
CA GLY A 182 7.70 1.24 32.33
C GLY A 182 7.88 -0.10 31.60
N ILE A 183 6.95 -0.47 30.70
CA ILE A 183 7.04 -1.71 29.94
C ILE A 183 8.05 -1.48 28.80
N GLY A 184 9.12 -2.27 28.80
CA GLY A 184 10.08 -2.24 27.70
C GLY A 184 9.41 -2.61 26.39
N ALA A 185 9.70 -1.86 25.33
CA ALA A 185 9.31 -2.21 23.96
C ALA A 185 10.53 -2.30 23.01
N ASN A 186 11.75 -2.29 23.57
CA ASN A 186 13.01 -2.35 22.81
C ASN A 186 13.02 -1.35 21.61
N ASN A 187 13.53 -1.77 20.46
CA ASN A 187 13.57 -0.95 19.24
C ASN A 187 12.20 -0.80 18.54
N SER A 188 11.19 -1.59 18.92
CA SER A 188 9.88 -1.60 18.23
C SER A 188 9.10 -0.29 18.45
N SER A 189 9.22 0.35 19.61
CA SER A 189 8.60 1.66 19.86
C SER A 189 9.15 2.73 18.93
N LYS A 190 10.47 2.72 18.65
CA LYS A 190 11.08 3.66 17.71
C LYS A 190 10.59 3.41 16.28
N GLN A 191 10.57 2.15 15.84
CA GLN A 191 10.07 1.77 14.52
C GLN A 191 8.60 2.18 14.32
N LEU A 192 7.76 2.01 15.34
CA LEU A 192 6.38 2.48 15.32
C LEU A 192 6.30 4.01 15.23
N ALA A 193 7.17 4.75 15.93
CA ALA A 193 7.26 6.21 15.80
C ALA A 193 7.50 6.65 14.36
N GLU A 194 8.51 6.06 13.73
CA GLU A 194 8.90 6.39 12.37
C GLU A 194 7.78 6.03 11.37
N ALA A 195 7.05 4.93 11.59
CA ALA A 195 5.91 4.56 10.78
C ALA A 195 4.73 5.54 10.93
N LEU A 196 4.45 6.00 12.16
CA LEU A 196 3.43 7.03 12.42
C LEU A 196 3.81 8.36 11.76
N ASP A 197 5.07 8.77 11.83
CA ASP A 197 5.57 9.97 11.14
C ASP A 197 5.40 9.89 9.63
N ARG A 198 5.71 8.74 9.03
CA ARG A 198 5.47 8.51 7.59
C ARG A 198 3.98 8.59 7.26
N LEU A 199 3.11 8.01 8.09
CA LEU A 199 1.66 8.04 7.89
C LEU A 199 1.11 9.49 7.91
N ARG A 200 1.63 10.36 8.79
CA ARG A 200 1.25 11.78 8.89
C ARG A 200 1.47 12.53 7.57
N LEU A 201 2.50 12.16 6.81
CA LEU A 201 2.89 12.84 5.58
C LEU A 201 2.14 12.38 4.32
N VAL A 202 1.37 11.29 4.41
CA VAL A 202 0.67 10.70 3.26
C VAL A 202 -0.84 10.90 3.31
N GLN A 203 -1.48 10.83 2.14
CA GLN A 203 -2.94 10.90 1.96
C GLN A 203 -3.58 9.52 2.19
N PHE A 204 -3.43 8.97 3.39
CA PHE A 204 -3.89 7.61 3.73
C PHE A 204 -5.40 7.41 3.53
N ASP A 205 -6.24 8.35 3.99
CA ASP A 205 -7.70 8.25 3.87
C ASP A 205 -8.19 8.24 2.41
N GLU A 206 -7.48 8.97 1.54
CA GLU A 206 -7.75 8.96 0.10
C GLU A 206 -7.40 7.60 -0.50
N SER A 207 -6.29 6.99 -0.08
CA SER A 207 -5.89 5.64 -0.51
C SER A 207 -6.86 4.56 -0.07
N LEU A 208 -7.36 4.63 1.16
CA LEU A 208 -8.41 3.73 1.65
C LEU A 208 -9.69 3.87 0.83
N THR A 209 -10.13 5.10 0.60
CA THR A 209 -11.32 5.40 -0.21
C THR A 209 -11.17 4.91 -1.65
N ALA A 210 -9.99 5.12 -2.24
CA ALA A 210 -9.67 4.64 -3.59
C ALA A 210 -9.68 3.11 -3.66
N ALA A 211 -9.07 2.42 -2.68
CA ALA A 211 -9.05 0.97 -2.60
C ALA A 211 -10.47 0.39 -2.44
N ARG A 212 -11.31 0.98 -1.58
CA ARG A 212 -12.73 0.60 -1.45
C ARG A 212 -13.54 0.79 -2.72
N THR A 213 -13.25 1.84 -3.48
CA THR A 213 -13.91 2.09 -4.77
C THR A 213 -13.47 1.06 -5.80
N LEU A 214 -12.18 0.71 -5.80
CA LEU A 214 -11.61 -0.29 -6.69
C LEU A 214 -12.13 -1.71 -6.36
N ALA A 215 -12.31 -2.05 -5.09
CA ALA A 215 -12.87 -3.33 -4.63
C ALA A 215 -14.29 -3.60 -5.16
N LYS A 216 -15.01 -2.56 -5.59
CA LYS A 216 -16.35 -2.67 -6.21
C LYS A 216 -16.30 -2.89 -7.72
N GLN A 217 -15.11 -2.88 -8.33
CA GLN A 217 -14.95 -3.13 -9.76
C GLN A 217 -14.73 -4.63 -9.99
N GLU A 218 -15.33 -5.16 -11.05
CA GLU A 218 -15.17 -6.58 -11.42
C GLU A 218 -14.07 -6.81 -12.48
N ASP A 219 -13.72 -5.76 -13.21
CA ASP A 219 -12.84 -5.83 -14.39
C ASP A 219 -11.66 -4.86 -14.21
N GLY A 220 -10.46 -5.42 -13.99
CA GLY A 220 -9.26 -4.63 -13.74
C GLY A 220 -8.94 -3.66 -14.88
N VAL A 221 -9.06 -4.08 -16.14
CA VAL A 221 -8.78 -3.21 -17.28
C VAL A 221 -9.80 -2.09 -17.37
N ALA A 222 -11.08 -2.36 -17.09
CA ALA A 222 -12.10 -1.31 -17.02
C ALA A 222 -11.84 -0.29 -15.91
N ALA A 223 -11.13 -0.72 -14.84
CA ALA A 223 -10.81 0.10 -13.68
C ALA A 223 -9.55 0.98 -13.84
N LEU A 224 -8.94 1.04 -15.02
CA LEU A 224 -7.74 1.86 -15.27
C LEU A 224 -7.76 3.28 -14.67
N PRO A 225 -8.84 4.09 -14.80
CA PRO A 225 -8.89 5.44 -14.24
C PRO A 225 -8.81 5.52 -12.71
N TYR A 226 -8.96 4.40 -12.00
CA TYR A 226 -8.89 4.33 -10.55
C TYR A 226 -7.46 4.08 -10.04
N TYR A 227 -6.57 3.46 -10.83
CA TYR A 227 -5.22 3.09 -10.39
C TYR A 227 -4.28 4.27 -10.17
N GLY A 228 -4.59 5.42 -10.75
CA GLY A 228 -3.89 6.67 -10.48
C GLY A 228 -4.26 7.33 -9.15
N ARG A 229 -5.30 6.83 -8.46
CA ARG A 229 -5.74 7.33 -7.15
C ARG A 229 -5.16 6.47 -6.03
N GLY A 230 -5.10 7.05 -4.84
CA GLY A 230 -4.58 6.37 -3.65
C GLY A 230 -3.10 6.02 -3.80
N ARG A 231 -2.24 7.03 -3.91
CA ARG A 231 -0.83 6.89 -4.31
C ARG A 231 -0.08 5.77 -3.57
N ARG A 232 0.81 5.09 -4.29
CA ARG A 232 1.72 4.04 -3.80
C ARG A 232 2.37 4.35 -2.45
N ASN A 233 2.89 5.55 -2.26
CA ASN A 233 3.57 5.93 -1.00
C ASN A 233 2.66 5.80 0.23
N ALA A 234 1.35 6.05 0.09
CA ALA A 234 0.39 5.88 1.17
C ALA A 234 0.08 4.40 1.44
N VAL A 235 0.06 3.57 0.40
CA VAL A 235 -0.05 2.10 0.52
C VAL A 235 1.15 1.55 1.28
N GLU A 236 2.36 1.93 0.86
CA GLU A 236 3.62 1.54 1.52
C GLU A 236 3.69 2.00 2.97
N ALA A 237 3.30 3.25 3.27
CA ALA A 237 3.25 3.77 4.63
C ALA A 237 2.25 2.99 5.51
N GLY A 238 1.07 2.66 4.98
CA GLY A 238 0.08 1.84 5.69
C GLY A 238 0.58 0.43 5.98
N THR A 239 1.20 -0.23 4.99
CA THR A 239 1.79 -1.57 5.17
C THR A 239 2.90 -1.56 6.22
N ALA A 240 3.79 -0.56 6.18
CA ALA A 240 4.87 -0.42 7.16
C ALA A 240 4.31 -0.15 8.56
N LEU A 241 3.22 0.62 8.68
CA LEU A 241 2.56 0.87 9.95
C LEU A 241 1.99 -0.40 10.56
N VAL A 242 1.25 -1.21 9.80
CA VAL A 242 0.70 -2.48 10.32
C VAL A 242 1.81 -3.39 10.83
N ALA A 243 2.90 -3.54 10.06
CA ALA A 243 4.05 -4.34 10.49
C ALA A 243 4.70 -3.80 11.77
N ALA A 244 4.88 -2.47 11.87
CA ALA A 244 5.46 -1.83 13.05
C ALA A 244 4.55 -1.92 14.28
N THR A 245 3.24 -1.78 14.10
CA THR A 245 2.24 -1.94 15.17
C THR A 245 2.25 -3.37 15.70
N GLN A 246 2.24 -4.38 14.82
CA GLN A 246 2.30 -5.77 15.24
C GLN A 246 3.58 -6.07 16.01
N ALA A 247 4.74 -5.66 15.49
CA ALA A 247 6.02 -5.87 16.16
C ALA A 247 6.09 -5.16 17.53
N PHE A 248 5.45 -4.00 17.66
CA PHE A 248 5.34 -3.28 18.93
C PHE A 248 4.47 -4.03 19.94
N LEU A 249 3.28 -4.48 19.52
CA LEU A 249 2.37 -5.24 20.39
C LEU A 249 2.99 -6.57 20.83
N ASP A 250 3.60 -7.31 19.91
CA ASP A 250 4.29 -8.57 20.21
C ASP A 250 5.42 -8.36 21.24
N ALA A 251 6.18 -7.26 21.12
CA ALA A 251 7.25 -6.94 22.06
C ALA A 251 6.71 -6.55 23.45
N VAL A 252 5.60 -5.82 23.50
CA VAL A 252 4.92 -5.46 24.75
C VAL A 252 4.39 -6.72 25.44
N ASP A 253 3.72 -7.60 24.71
CA ASP A 253 3.15 -8.85 25.25
C ASP A 253 4.24 -9.78 25.77
N GLN A 254 5.36 -9.94 25.05
CA GLN A 254 6.49 -10.73 25.50
C GLN A 254 7.10 -10.19 26.81
N ASN A 255 7.25 -8.87 26.92
CA ASN A 255 7.81 -8.25 28.12
C ASN A 255 6.83 -8.28 29.29
N LEU A 256 5.53 -8.15 29.05
CA LEU A 256 4.50 -8.35 30.07
C LEU A 256 4.51 -9.79 30.59
N GLY A 257 4.57 -10.78 29.70
CA GLY A 257 4.66 -12.20 30.08
C GLY A 257 5.92 -12.50 30.89
N THR A 258 7.07 -11.96 30.49
CA THR A 258 8.34 -12.11 31.21
C THR A 258 8.30 -11.46 32.59
N ASN A 259 7.72 -10.26 32.69
CA ASN A 259 7.55 -9.57 33.96
C ASN A 259 6.60 -10.32 34.90
N SER A 260 5.48 -10.85 34.40
CA SER A 260 4.55 -11.65 35.19
C SER A 260 5.23 -12.89 35.77
N GLN A 261 5.95 -13.66 34.94
CA GLN A 261 6.69 -14.84 35.40
C GLN A 261 7.75 -14.50 36.45
N SER A 262 8.45 -13.36 36.28
CA SER A 262 9.43 -12.90 37.27
C SER A 262 8.78 -12.53 38.59
N LEU A 263 7.60 -11.88 38.56
CA LEU A 263 6.86 -11.54 39.77
C LEU A 263 6.33 -12.79 40.46
N ASP A 264 5.75 -13.74 39.72
CA ASP A 264 5.27 -15.01 40.28
C ASP A 264 6.40 -15.79 40.95
N ALA A 265 7.58 -15.84 40.32
CA ALA A 265 8.76 -16.48 40.91
C ALA A 265 9.23 -15.76 42.20
N LYS A 266 9.18 -14.43 42.24
CA LYS A 266 9.52 -13.66 43.46
C LYS A 266 8.50 -13.87 44.57
N HIS A 267 7.21 -13.92 44.24
CA HIS A 267 6.16 -14.22 45.20
C HIS A 267 6.31 -15.61 45.79
N ALA A 268 6.52 -16.63 44.95
CA ALA A 268 6.78 -17.99 45.42
C ALA A 268 8.02 -18.08 46.32
N ALA A 269 9.10 -17.37 45.98
CA ALA A 269 10.31 -17.31 46.81
C ALA A 269 10.06 -16.59 48.15
N LEU A 270 9.23 -15.55 48.17
CA LEU A 270 8.83 -14.86 49.40
C LEU A 270 8.00 -15.76 50.30
N ASP A 271 7.02 -16.47 49.73
CA ASP A 271 6.18 -17.43 50.47
C ASP A 271 7.02 -18.55 51.09
N GLU A 272 8.00 -19.07 50.34
CA GLU A 272 8.95 -20.06 50.86
C GLU A 272 9.80 -19.49 52.01
N SER A 273 10.26 -18.24 51.89
CA SER A 273 11.02 -17.57 52.95
C SER A 273 10.18 -17.36 54.21
N LEU A 274 8.91 -16.97 54.06
CA LEU A 274 7.98 -16.81 55.20
C LEU A 274 7.74 -18.15 55.90
N ALA A 275 7.50 -19.22 55.13
CA ALA A 275 7.33 -20.56 55.70
C ALA A 275 8.56 -21.04 56.49
N ARG A 276 9.78 -20.72 56.04
CA ARG A 276 11.02 -21.02 56.79
C ARG A 276 11.14 -20.20 58.06
N ILE A 277 10.76 -18.92 58.04
CA ILE A 277 10.74 -18.07 59.24
C ILE A 277 9.76 -18.64 60.27
N ASP A 278 8.54 -18.98 59.87
CA ASP A 278 7.55 -19.58 60.77
C ASP A 278 8.05 -20.89 61.38
N THR A 279 8.67 -21.76 60.56
CA THR A 279 9.29 -23.01 61.04
C THR A 279 10.39 -22.74 62.06
N SER A 280 11.24 -21.73 61.81
CA SER A 280 12.35 -21.36 62.71
C SER A 280 11.84 -20.74 64.01
N LEU A 281 10.80 -19.90 63.94
CA LEU A 281 10.15 -19.32 65.12
C LEU A 281 9.49 -20.39 65.99
N ALA A 282 8.81 -21.35 65.38
CA ALA A 282 8.22 -22.49 66.11
C ALA A 282 9.30 -23.36 66.79
N ALA A 283 10.45 -23.55 66.14
CA ALA A 283 11.58 -24.24 66.76
C ALA A 283 12.14 -23.46 67.97
N ILE A 284 12.33 -22.15 67.83
CA ILE A 284 12.78 -21.27 68.93
C ILE A 284 11.78 -21.29 70.09
N GLU A 285 10.48 -21.24 69.80
CA GLU A 285 9.43 -21.32 70.82
C GLU A 285 9.50 -22.64 71.60
N ASN A 286 9.67 -23.77 70.89
CA ASN A 286 9.86 -25.07 71.52
C ASN A 286 11.12 -25.12 72.39
N ASP A 287 12.26 -24.63 71.88
CA ASP A 287 13.51 -24.59 72.64
C ASP A 287 13.37 -23.74 73.92
N LEU A 288 12.69 -22.59 73.83
CA LEU A 288 12.42 -21.73 74.99
C LEU A 288 11.52 -22.42 76.01
N LEU A 289 10.47 -23.12 75.55
CA LEU A 289 9.60 -23.92 76.43
C LEU A 289 10.39 -25.00 77.15
N GLU A 290 11.28 -25.72 76.46
CA GLU A 290 12.16 -26.73 77.06
C GLU A 290 13.14 -26.13 78.08
N MET A 291 13.65 -24.92 77.85
CA MET A 291 14.51 -24.22 78.81
C MET A 291 13.78 -23.76 80.07
N THR A 292 12.49 -23.43 79.96
CA THR A 292 11.64 -23.06 81.11
C THR A 292 11.04 -24.26 81.86
N ALA A 293 11.12 -25.47 81.30
CA ALA A 293 10.76 -26.68 82.02
C ALA A 293 11.78 -26.91 83.16
N PRO A 294 11.35 -27.04 84.42
CA PRO A 294 12.27 -27.21 85.54
C PRO A 294 13.07 -28.51 85.32
N LYS A 295 14.41 -28.43 85.37
CA LYS A 295 15.28 -29.59 85.47
C LYS A 295 14.92 -30.36 86.75
N GLY A 296 14.00 -31.31 86.61
CA GLY A 296 13.65 -32.27 87.63
C GLY A 296 14.86 -33.14 87.93
N ALA A 297 15.44 -32.89 89.11
CA ALA A 297 16.18 -33.81 89.96
C ALA A 297 17.14 -34.79 89.25
N HIS A 298 18.44 -34.47 89.30
CA HIS A 298 19.43 -35.51 89.59
C HIS A 298 19.05 -36.17 90.92
N ALA A 299 18.42 -37.34 90.85
CA ALA A 299 18.32 -38.24 91.97
C ALA A 299 19.67 -38.97 92.11
N ASP A 300 20.62 -38.31 92.76
CA ASP A 300 21.66 -38.97 93.55
C ASP A 300 21.03 -39.34 94.90
N ALA A 301 20.91 -40.63 95.21
CA ALA A 301 21.08 -41.20 96.55
C ALA A 301 20.79 -42.71 96.58
N ALA A 302 21.86 -43.46 96.89
CA ALA A 302 21.96 -44.70 97.67
C ALA A 302 21.10 -45.93 97.30
#